data_AF-A0A483A0I4-F1
#
_entry.id   AF-A0A483A0I4-F1
#
_cell.length_a   1.000
_cell.length_b   1.000
_cell.length_c   1.000
_cell.angle_alpha   90.00
_cell.angle_beta   90.00
_cell.angle_gamma   90.00
#
_symmetry.space_group_name_H-M   'P 1'
#
loop_
_entity.id
_entity.type
_entity.pdbx_description
1 polymer ?
#
loop_
_entity_poly.entity_id
_entity_poly.type
_entity_poly.pdbx_seq_one_letter_code
_entity_poly.pdbx_strand_id
1 'polypeptide(L)'
;MLELSVAQAQKQFSKIINNPTVIVDRKKSLKKAVILPYDVYSELLNKSINQQSLSVGGFADFVGMLDEDFKSDDERYQKIIK
;
A
#
# COMPACT_ATOMS: atom_id res chain seq x y z
N MET A 1 14.26 -10.00 -8.59
CA MET A 1 14.18 -9.32 -7.28
C MET A 1 15.19 -9.97 -6.36
N LEU A 2 16.14 -9.21 -5.80
CA LEU A 2 17.23 -9.74 -4.97
C LEU A 2 16.72 -10.01 -3.55
N GLU A 3 17.10 -11.12 -2.91
CA GLU A 3 16.74 -11.39 -1.51
C GLU A 3 17.99 -11.39 -0.61
N LEU A 4 18.01 -10.49 0.37
CA LEU A 4 19.14 -10.31 1.27
C LEU A 4 18.74 -10.45 2.74
N SER A 5 19.66 -10.94 3.57
CA SER A 5 19.51 -10.77 5.01
C SER A 5 19.74 -9.32 5.43
N VAL A 6 19.27 -8.95 6.63
CA VAL A 6 19.49 -7.60 7.19
C VAL A 6 20.98 -7.22 7.18
N ALA A 7 21.86 -8.12 7.60
CA ALA A 7 23.30 -7.87 7.64
C ALA A 7 23.91 -7.69 6.23
N GLN A 8 23.44 -8.47 5.25
CA GLN A 8 23.89 -8.35 3.85
C GLN A 8 23.43 -7.02 3.23
N ALA A 9 22.18 -6.63 3.51
CA ALA A 9 21.62 -5.37 3.03
C ALA A 9 22.37 -4.16 3.60
N GLN A 10 22.73 -4.19 4.88
CA GLN A 10 23.55 -3.13 5.51
C GLN A 10 24.93 -3.00 4.84
N LYS A 11 25.62 -4.12 4.58
CA LYS A 11 26.96 -4.11 3.96
C LYS A 11 26.94 -3.63 2.50
N GLN A 12 25.84 -3.83 1.79
CA GLN A 12 25.73 -3.56 0.36
C GLN A 12 24.75 -2.42 0.04
N PHE A 13 24.41 -1.58 1.02
CA PHE A 13 23.33 -0.60 0.92
C PHE A 13 23.41 0.25 -0.36
N SER A 14 24.56 0.85 -0.64
CA SER A 14 24.76 1.68 -1.85
C SER A 14 24.53 0.93 -3.18
N LYS A 15 24.73 -0.40 -3.21
CA LYS A 15 24.53 -1.22 -4.42
C LYS A 15 23.07 -1.63 -4.61
N ILE A 16 22.27 -1.65 -3.55
CA ILE A 16 20.90 -2.13 -3.57
C ILE A 16 19.85 -1.01 -3.69
N ILE A 17 20.22 0.26 -3.48
CA ILE A 17 19.29 1.41 -3.62
C ILE A 17 18.63 1.45 -5.01
N ASN A 18 19.39 1.15 -6.06
CA ASN A 18 18.91 1.21 -7.44
C ASN A 18 18.36 -0.12 -7.95
N ASN A 19 18.22 -1.14 -7.08
CA ASN A 19 17.80 -2.48 -7.47
C ASN A 19 16.63 -2.97 -6.60
N PRO A 20 15.55 -3.52 -7.19
CA PRO A 20 14.46 -4.11 -6.43
C PRO A 20 14.94 -5.25 -5.52
N THR A 21 14.92 -5.02 -4.21
CA THR A 21 15.52 -5.91 -3.20
C THR A 21 14.57 -6.15 -2.03
N VAL A 22 14.38 -7.41 -1.63
CA VAL A 22 13.67 -7.82 -0.41
C VAL A 22 14.69 -8.07 0.69
N ILE A 23 14.43 -7.49 1.86
CA ILE A 23 15.20 -7.72 3.07
C ILE A 23 14.42 -8.66 3.97
N VAL A 24 14.99 -9.83 4.24
CA VAL A 24 14.38 -10.89 5.04
C VAL A 24 15.18 -11.10 6.32
N ASP A 25 14.45 -11.21 7.44
CA ASP A 25 15.02 -11.73 8.67
C ASP A 25 15.09 -13.24 8.58
N ARG A 26 16.25 -13.77 8.19
CA ARG A 26 16.47 -15.21 8.04
C ARG A 26 16.28 -16.01 9.32
N LYS A 27 16.35 -15.39 10.51
CA LYS A 27 16.12 -16.10 11.78
C LYS A 27 14.64 -16.41 12.01
N LYS A 28 13.75 -15.55 11.51
CA LYS A 28 12.30 -15.69 11.65
C LYS A 28 11.59 -16.01 10.32
N SER A 29 12.35 -16.09 9.22
CA SER A 29 11.84 -16.18 7.85
C SER A 29 10.79 -15.11 7.52
N LEU A 30 10.92 -13.92 8.12
CA LEU A 30 9.97 -12.82 7.97
C LEU A 30 10.54 -11.76 7.02
N LYS A 31 9.75 -11.38 6.02
CA LYS A 31 10.06 -10.21 5.17
C LYS A 31 9.95 -8.96 6.03
N LYS A 32 11.04 -8.20 6.14
CA LYS A 32 11.09 -6.98 6.97
C LYS A 32 10.91 -5.71 6.15
N ALA A 33 11.50 -5.66 4.97
CA ALA A 33 11.47 -4.47 4.13
C ALA A 33 11.64 -4.83 2.66
N VAL A 34 11.26 -3.90 1.80
CA VAL A 34 11.49 -3.94 0.36
C VAL A 34 12.07 -2.59 -0.04
N ILE A 35 13.14 -2.63 -0.84
CA ILE A 35 13.69 -1.47 -1.52
C ILE A 35 13.21 -1.52 -2.96
N LEU A 36 12.56 -0.45 -3.41
CA LEU A 36 12.14 -0.26 -4.78
C LEU A 36 12.77 1.03 -5.32
N PRO A 37 13.39 0.97 -6.52
CA PRO A 37 13.72 2.15 -7.29
C PRO A 37 12.49 3.02 -7.54
N TYR A 38 12.70 4.34 -7.63
CA TYR A 38 11.60 5.31 -7.70
C TYR A 38 10.76 5.16 -8.98
N ASP A 39 11.39 4.89 -10.11
CA ASP A 39 10.75 4.57 -11.39
C ASP A 39 9.79 3.37 -11.24
N VAL A 40 10.27 2.25 -10.69
CA VAL A 40 9.47 1.04 -10.45
C VAL A 40 8.32 1.34 -9.48
N TYR A 41 8.60 2.10 -8.41
CA TYR A 41 7.56 2.51 -7.46
C TYR A 41 6.49 3.39 -8.12
N SER A 42 6.89 4.35 -8.95
CA SER A 42 5.97 5.25 -9.64
C SER A 42 5.09 4.51 -10.66
N GLU A 43 5.64 3.53 -11.38
CA GLU A 43 4.86 2.68 -12.27
C GLU A 43 3.82 1.85 -11.51
N LEU A 44 4.21 1.27 -10.38
CA LEU A 44 3.30 0.50 -9.52
C LEU A 44 2.20 1.39 -8.95
N LEU A 45 2.54 2.61 -8.53
CA LEU A 45 1.57 3.57 -8.04
C LEU A 45 0.57 3.94 -9.14
N ASN A 46 1.04 4.28 -10.34
CA ASN A 46 0.17 4.61 -11.47
C ASN A 46 -0.71 3.42 -11.89
N LYS A 47 -0.16 2.20 -11.88
CA LYS A 47 -0.94 0.97 -12.12
C LYS A 47 -1.98 0.76 -11.03
N SER A 48 -1.65 1.00 -9.76
CA SER A 48 -2.59 0.86 -8.64
C SER A 48 -3.74 1.86 -8.74
N ILE A 49 -3.45 3.10 -9.15
CA ILE A 49 -4.45 4.16 -9.36
C ILE A 49 -5.35 3.81 -10.57
N ASN A 50 -4.77 3.31 -11.66
CA ASN A 50 -5.52 2.97 -12.88
C ASN A 50 -6.28 1.63 -12.79
N GLN A 51 -5.83 0.69 -11.94
CA GLN A 51 -6.50 -0.59 -11.69
C GLN A 51 -7.61 -0.47 -10.63
N GLN A 52 -7.59 0.57 -9.80
CA GLN A 52 -8.76 0.98 -9.05
C GLN A 52 -9.70 1.73 -10.01
N SER A 53 -10.49 0.97 -10.78
CA SER A 53 -11.82 1.52 -11.02
C SER A 53 -12.44 1.67 -9.62
N LEU A 54 -12.76 2.92 -9.25
CA LEU A 54 -13.47 3.23 -8.00
C LEU A 54 -14.76 2.39 -7.85
N SER A 55 -15.25 1.82 -8.96
CA SER A 55 -16.39 0.93 -9.05
C SER A 55 -16.11 -0.57 -8.78
N VAL A 56 -14.87 -1.06 -8.79
CA VAL A 56 -14.57 -2.51 -8.76
C VAL A 56 -13.53 -2.90 -7.70
N GLY A 57 -12.72 -1.98 -7.16
CA GLY A 57 -11.60 -2.33 -6.27
C GLY A 57 -11.73 -1.80 -4.83
N GLY A 58 -11.95 -2.68 -3.85
CA GLY A 58 -11.64 -2.54 -2.41
C GLY A 58 -12.42 -1.48 -1.61
N PHE A 59 -12.88 -0.41 -2.24
CA PHE A 59 -13.82 0.57 -1.66
C PHE A 59 -15.28 0.15 -1.84
N ALA A 60 -15.59 -0.75 -2.79
CA ALA A 60 -16.93 -1.32 -2.94
C ALA A 60 -17.35 -2.18 -1.73
N ASP A 61 -16.38 -2.79 -1.04
CA ASP A 61 -16.60 -3.51 0.22
C ASP A 61 -16.69 -2.57 1.44
N PHE A 62 -16.41 -1.29 1.25
CA PHE A 62 -16.58 -0.27 2.28
C PHE A 62 -18.06 0.16 2.29
N VAL A 63 -18.90 -0.61 2.97
CA VAL A 63 -20.32 -0.30 3.26
C VAL A 63 -20.44 0.81 4.33
N GLY A 64 -19.46 1.72 4.36
CA GLY A 64 -19.35 2.81 5.31
C GLY A 64 -19.53 4.13 4.60
N MET A 65 -20.78 4.53 4.42
CA MET A 65 -21.24 5.88 4.05
C MET A 65 -20.65 6.48 2.78
N LEU A 66 -21.21 6.14 1.62
CA LEU A 66 -21.44 7.11 0.53
C LEU A 66 -22.64 6.61 -0.31
N ASP A 67 -23.72 6.23 0.36
CA ASP A 67 -25.02 6.17 -0.31
C ASP A 67 -25.65 7.57 -0.17
N GLU A 68 -25.67 8.34 -1.27
CA GLU A 68 -26.17 9.72 -1.29
C GLU A 68 -27.67 9.79 -0.93
N ASP A 69 -28.38 8.67 -1.04
CA ASP A 69 -29.79 8.54 -0.69
C ASP A 69 -30.03 8.08 0.76
N PHE A 70 -28.95 7.84 1.54
CA PHE A 70 -29.08 7.38 2.92
C PHE A 70 -29.67 8.46 3.83
N LYS A 71 -30.90 8.19 4.29
CA LYS A 71 -31.59 8.99 5.31
C LYS A 71 -31.55 8.26 6.63
N SER A 72 -31.01 8.93 7.65
CA SER A 72 -31.02 8.47 9.04
C SER A 72 -31.69 9.51 9.93
N ASP A 73 -32.49 9.03 10.87
CA ASP A 73 -33.17 9.86 11.89
C ASP A 73 -32.26 10.23 13.06
N ASP A 74 -30.97 9.85 13.00
CA ASP A 74 -30.00 10.18 14.05
C ASP A 74 -29.62 11.68 14.00
N GLU A 75 -30.02 12.43 15.03
CA GLU A 75 -29.72 13.86 15.17
C GLU A 75 -28.21 14.18 15.16
N ARG A 76 -27.36 13.26 15.62
CA ARG A 76 -25.89 13.45 15.63
C ARG A 76 -25.34 13.36 14.22
N TYR A 77 -25.85 12.42 13.43
CA TYR A 77 -25.49 12.24 12.03
C TYR A 77 -25.89 13.48 11.20
N GLN A 78 -27.12 13.98 11.38
CA GLN A 78 -27.63 15.17 10.70
C GLN A 78 -26.86 16.45 11.03
N LYS A 79 -26.21 16.53 12.19
CA LYS A 79 -25.33 17.66 12.57
C LYS A 79 -23.98 17.64 11.87
N ILE A 80 -23.49 16.47 11.46
CA ILE A 80 -22.16 16.31 10.85
C ILE A 80 -22.22 16.51 9.33
N ILE A 81 -23.36 16.19 8.70
CA ILE A 81 -23.55 16.31 7.24
C ILE A 81 -23.85 17.75 6.79
N LYS A 82 -24.37 18.61 7.67
CA LYS A 82 -24.56 20.04 7.39
C LYS A 82 -23.24 20.79 7.26
#